data_AF-C9MU23-F1
#
_entry.id   AF-C9MU23-F1
#
_cell.length_a   1.000
_cell.length_b   1.000
_cell.length_c   1.000
_cell.angle_alpha   90.00
_cell.angle_beta   90.00
_cell.angle_gamma   90.00
#
_symmetry.space_group_name_H-M   'P 1'
#
loop_
_entity.id
_entity.type
_entity.pdbx_description
1 polymer ?
#
loop_
_entity_poly.entity_id
_entity_poly.type
_entity_poly.pdbx_seq_one_letter_code
_entity_poly.pdbx_strand_id
1 'polypeptide(L)'
;MFFFKFFNGYKKELHVLGLKSGRDVDKIAEVGFNPIFLDGVPAFEEAKLVIVAEKLYIDDIKPENFIDKNIPEKLYTKEEPHIVYTGRVKKIYVKD
;
A
#
# COMPACT_ATOMS: atom_id res chain seq x y z
N MET A 1 6.77 5.84 8.30
CA MET A 1 6.09 6.62 7.23
C MET A 1 5.40 5.65 6.28
N PHE A 2 4.28 6.02 5.70
CA PHE A 2 3.60 5.31 4.62
C PHE A 2 3.55 6.17 3.37
N PHE A 3 3.61 5.51 2.21
CA PHE A 3 3.58 6.15 0.92
C PHE A 3 2.59 5.43 0.03
N PHE A 4 1.46 6.07 -0.26
CA PHE A 4 0.46 5.54 -1.17
C PHE A 4 0.63 6.21 -2.53
N LYS A 5 0.66 5.42 -3.59
CA LYS A 5 0.74 5.90 -4.97
C LYS A 5 -0.47 5.38 -5.71
N PHE A 6 -1.27 6.29 -6.25
CA PHE A 6 -2.44 5.96 -7.05
C PHE A 6 -2.14 6.27 -8.51
N PHE A 7 -2.51 5.33 -9.36
CA PHE A 7 -2.26 5.36 -10.79
C PHE A 7 -3.60 5.40 -11.53
N ASN A 8 -3.59 6.01 -12.71
CA ASN A 8 -4.72 5.94 -13.62
C ASN A 8 -4.32 5.06 -14.83
N GLY A 9 -4.74 3.80 -14.83
CA GLY A 9 -4.28 2.80 -15.80
C GLY A 9 -3.24 1.85 -15.20
N TYR A 10 -2.34 1.34 -16.05
CA TYR A 10 -1.22 0.46 -15.66
C TYR A 10 -1.60 -0.82 -14.91
N LYS A 11 -2.79 -1.39 -15.18
CA LYS A 11 -3.28 -2.57 -14.46
C LYS A 11 -2.34 -3.78 -14.58
N LYS A 12 -1.68 -3.96 -15.74
CA LYS A 12 -0.79 -5.11 -15.98
C LYS A 12 0.50 -4.97 -15.17
N GLU A 13 1.08 -3.78 -15.19
CA GLU A 13 2.30 -3.39 -14.50
C GLU A 13 2.10 -3.46 -12.98
N LEU A 14 0.99 -2.90 -12.49
CA LEU A 14 0.62 -2.97 -11.07
C LEU A 14 0.37 -4.42 -10.61
N HIS A 15 -0.17 -5.27 -11.48
CA HIS A 15 -0.31 -6.69 -11.19
C HIS A 15 1.06 -7.37 -11.03
N VAL A 16 2.01 -7.12 -11.94
CA VAL A 16 3.39 -7.63 -11.82
C VAL A 16 4.05 -7.13 -10.54
N LEU A 17 3.90 -5.84 -10.22
CA LEU A 17 4.46 -5.24 -9.01
C LEU A 17 3.87 -5.81 -7.71
N GLY A 18 2.61 -6.26 -7.74
CA GLY A 18 1.95 -6.92 -6.62
C GLY A 18 2.26 -8.42 -6.50
N LEU A 19 2.53 -9.09 -7.62
CA LEU A 19 2.79 -10.53 -7.68
C LEU A 19 4.23 -10.89 -7.30
N LYS A 20 5.21 -10.06 -7.70
CA LYS A 20 6.64 -10.35 -7.52
C LYS A 20 7.21 -9.63 -6.29
N SER A 21 8.07 -10.32 -5.54
CA SER A 21 8.84 -9.68 -4.47
C SER A 21 10.00 -8.90 -5.06
N GLY A 22 10.18 -7.65 -4.62
CA GLY A 22 11.35 -6.84 -5.01
C GLY A 22 12.66 -7.32 -4.36
N ARG A 23 12.62 -8.35 -3.50
CA ARG A 23 13.82 -8.96 -2.90
C ARG A 23 14.56 -9.86 -3.89
N ASP A 24 13.82 -10.49 -4.79
CA ASP A 24 14.36 -11.54 -5.68
C ASP A 24 14.56 -11.04 -7.11
N VAL A 25 13.85 -9.98 -7.51
CA VAL A 25 13.86 -9.43 -8.87
C VAL A 25 13.71 -7.91 -8.89
N ASP A 26 14.32 -7.26 -9.88
CA ASP A 26 14.05 -5.86 -10.19
C ASP A 26 12.74 -5.74 -11.01
N LYS A 27 11.63 -5.85 -10.28
CA LYS A 27 10.28 -5.73 -10.85
C LYS A 27 9.95 -4.33 -11.35
N ILE A 28 10.69 -3.29 -10.94
CA ILE A 28 10.47 -1.92 -11.38
C ILE A 28 11.00 -1.77 -12.81
N ALA A 29 12.22 -2.26 -13.05
CA ALA A 29 12.81 -2.31 -14.39
C ALA A 29 11.95 -3.16 -15.35
N GLU A 30 11.41 -4.29 -14.89
CA GLU A 30 10.55 -5.16 -15.71
C GLU A 30 9.31 -4.46 -16.26
N VAL A 31 8.69 -3.59 -15.46
CA VAL A 31 7.47 -2.88 -15.87
C VAL A 31 7.76 -1.52 -16.51
N GLY A 32 9.04 -1.13 -16.63
CA GLY A 32 9.45 0.13 -17.24
C GLY A 32 8.99 1.39 -16.50
N PHE A 33 8.75 1.30 -15.19
CA PHE A 33 8.35 2.45 -14.38
C PHE A 33 9.56 3.31 -14.04
N ASN A 34 9.35 4.62 -13.95
CA ASN A 34 10.40 5.61 -13.71
C ASN A 34 10.36 6.10 -12.25
N PRO A 35 11.28 5.65 -11.38
CA PRO A 35 11.28 6.08 -9.98
C PRO A 35 11.70 7.53 -9.84
N ILE A 36 10.98 8.26 -8.99
CA ILE A 36 11.30 9.65 -8.61
C ILE A 36 11.28 9.81 -7.10
N PHE A 37 11.89 10.89 -6.61
CA PHE A 37 11.84 11.28 -5.20
C PHE A 37 11.13 12.61 -5.03
N LEU A 38 10.03 12.60 -4.27
CA LEU A 38 9.28 13.80 -3.89
C LEU A 38 9.61 14.11 -2.42
N ASP A 39 10.47 15.09 -2.16
CA ASP A 39 10.96 15.41 -0.81
C ASP A 39 11.53 14.18 -0.06
N GLY A 40 12.34 13.37 -0.76
CA GLY A 40 12.91 12.13 -0.22
C GLY A 40 11.92 10.96 -0.14
N VAL A 41 10.69 11.13 -0.61
CA VAL A 41 9.69 10.05 -0.71
C VAL A 41 9.80 9.34 -2.06
N PRO A 42 10.04 8.01 -2.09
CA PRO A 42 10.05 7.28 -3.35
C PRO A 42 8.64 7.21 -3.95
N ALA A 43 8.52 7.62 -5.20
CA ALA A 43 7.32 7.61 -6.03
C ALA A 43 7.66 7.16 -7.46
N PHE A 44 6.70 7.27 -8.37
CA PHE A 44 6.84 6.91 -9.78
C PHE A 44 6.31 8.06 -10.63
N GLU A 45 6.95 8.37 -11.76
CA GLU A 45 6.44 9.39 -12.69
C GLU A 45 5.03 9.04 -13.19
N GLU A 46 4.70 7.75 -13.28
CA GLU A 46 3.41 7.23 -13.71
C GLU A 46 2.29 7.41 -12.67
N ALA A 47 2.63 7.74 -11.41
CA ALA A 47 1.65 7.96 -10.36
C ALA A 47 0.91 9.31 -10.56
N LYS A 48 -0.42 9.28 -10.48
CA LYS A 48 -1.28 10.47 -10.56
C LYS A 48 -1.42 11.19 -9.22
N LEU A 49 -1.35 10.43 -8.13
CA LEU A 49 -1.52 10.94 -6.78
C LEU A 49 -0.55 10.21 -5.84
N VAL A 50 0.21 10.96 -5.05
CA VAL A 50 1.09 10.41 -4.01
C VAL A 50 0.69 10.98 -2.66
N ILE A 51 0.35 10.10 -1.73
CA ILE A 51 0.01 10.48 -0.34
C ILE A 51 1.14 10.04 0.57
N VAL A 52 1.68 10.98 1.33
CA VAL A 52 2.67 10.75 2.38
C VAL A 52 1.95 10.79 3.72
N ALA A 53 2.02 9.70 4.48
CA ALA A 53 1.38 9.61 5.79
C ALA A 53 2.36 9.20 6.90
N GLU A 54 2.21 9.85 8.05
CA GLU A 54 2.89 9.50 9.30
C GLU A 54 2.11 8.35 9.96
N LYS A 55 2.79 7.26 10.34
CA LYS A 55 2.16 6.18 11.11
C LYS A 55 1.95 6.70 12.54
N LEU A 56 0.71 6.64 13.02
CA LEU A 56 0.33 7.06 14.37
C LEU A 56 -0.04 5.88 15.28
N TYR A 57 -0.57 4.81 14.70
CA TYR A 57 -1.05 3.64 15.44
C TYR A 57 -0.82 2.36 14.64
N ILE A 58 -0.55 1.29 15.36
CA ILE A 58 -0.44 -0.09 14.88
C ILE A 58 -1.15 -0.97 15.90
N ASP A 59 -2.01 -1.86 15.42
CA ASP A 59 -2.63 -2.88 16.25
C ASP A 59 -3.08 -4.05 15.39
N ASP A 60 -3.36 -5.16 16.05
CA ASP A 60 -3.96 -6.32 15.43
C ASP A 60 -5.48 -6.15 15.42
N ILE A 61 -6.11 -6.47 14.29
CA ILE A 61 -7.57 -6.56 14.25
C ILE A 61 -7.98 -7.77 15.08
N LYS A 62 -8.66 -7.49 16.18
CA LYS A 62 -9.17 -8.46 17.14
C LYS A 62 -10.51 -9.04 16.66
N PRO A 63 -10.58 -10.32 16.23
CA PRO A 63 -11.81 -10.94 15.75
C PRO A 63 -12.98 -10.83 16.74
N GLU A 64 -12.69 -10.84 18.04
CA GLU A 64 -13.67 -10.69 19.11
C GLU A 64 -14.38 -9.32 19.12
N ASN A 65 -13.74 -8.28 18.55
CA ASN A 65 -14.28 -6.92 18.54
C ASN A 65 -15.25 -6.64 17.37
N PHE A 66 -15.41 -7.58 16.43
CA PHE A 66 -16.41 -7.41 15.37
C PHE A 66 -17.84 -7.45 15.94
N ILE A 67 -18.66 -6.49 15.51
CA ILE A 67 -20.10 -6.44 15.86
C ILE A 67 -20.84 -7.57 15.14
N ASP A 68 -20.62 -7.72 13.83
CA ASP A 68 -21.13 -8.86 13.06
C ASP A 68 -20.17 -10.05 13.21
N LYS A 69 -20.62 -11.08 13.93
CA LYS A 69 -19.82 -12.28 14.23
C LYS A 69 -19.61 -13.20 13.03
N ASN A 70 -20.37 -13.04 11.93
CA ASN A 70 -20.15 -13.83 10.71
C ASN A 70 -18.87 -13.42 9.95
N ILE A 71 -18.36 -12.21 10.19
CA ILE A 71 -17.15 -11.69 9.54
C ILE A 71 -15.90 -12.43 10.04
N PRO A 72 -15.62 -12.49 11.36
CA PRO A 72 -14.44 -13.18 11.85
C PRO A 72 -14.44 -14.67 11.48
N GLU A 73 -15.59 -15.34 11.51
CA GLU A 73 -15.74 -16.75 11.12
C GLU A 73 -15.30 -17.04 9.67
N LYS A 74 -15.49 -16.08 8.76
CA LYS A 74 -15.15 -16.23 7.33
C LYS A 74 -13.73 -15.78 7.02
N LEU A 75 -13.27 -14.71 7.66
CA LEU A 75 -12.06 -13.99 7.26
C LEU A 75 -10.84 -14.30 8.14
N TYR A 76 -11.04 -14.84 9.34
CA TYR A 76 -9.97 -15.07 10.33
C TYR A 76 -9.92 -16.54 10.74
N THR A 77 -9.91 -17.43 9.74
CA THR A 77 -9.84 -18.89 9.91
C THR A 77 -8.42 -19.43 10.07
N LYS A 78 -7.40 -18.57 9.90
CA LYS A 78 -5.97 -18.88 10.05
C LYS A 78 -5.30 -17.92 11.03
N GLU A 79 -4.18 -18.35 11.58
CA GLU A 79 -3.61 -17.92 12.88
C GLU A 79 -3.07 -16.49 12.96
N GLU A 80 -2.89 -15.76 11.85
CA GLU A 80 -2.32 -14.41 11.91
C GLU A 80 -3.40 -13.32 11.75
N PRO A 81 -3.51 -12.40 12.72
CA PRO A 81 -4.44 -11.28 12.62
C PRO A 81 -4.00 -10.30 11.54
N HIS A 82 -4.98 -9.62 10.94
CA HIS A 82 -4.69 -8.49 10.09
C HIS A 82 -4.11 -7.35 10.94
N ILE A 83 -3.00 -6.77 10.53
CA ILE A 83 -2.43 -5.60 11.19
C ILE A 83 -3.10 -4.35 10.62
N VAL A 84 -3.75 -3.56 11.47
CA VAL A 84 -4.27 -2.24 11.11
C VAL A 84 -3.23 -1.16 11.41
N TYR A 85 -3.12 -0.23 10.48
CA TYR A 85 -2.26 0.93 10.62
C TYR A 85 -3.10 2.19 10.49
N THR A 86 -3.10 3.04 11.51
CA THR A 86 -3.71 4.38 11.44
C THR A 86 -2.60 5.41 11.30
N GLY A 87 -2.82 6.39 10.43
CA GLY A 87 -1.84 7.42 10.16
C GLY A 87 -2.46 8.76 9.82
N ARG A 88 -1.63 9.80 9.84
CA ARG A 88 -2.00 11.17 9.47
C ARG A 88 -1.36 11.54 8.14
N VAL A 89 -2.16 12.02 7.20
CA VAL A 89 -1.66 12.58 5.95
C VAL A 89 -0.80 13.81 6.25
N LYS A 90 0.42 13.83 5.72
CA LYS A 90 1.39 14.93 5.87
C LYS A 90 1.48 15.76 4.60
N LYS A 91 1.45 15.10 3.44
CA LYS A 91 1.52 15.74 2.12
C LYS A 91 0.72 14.93 1.10
N ILE A 92 0.22 15.63 0.10
CA ILE A 92 -0.44 15.06 -1.08
C ILE A 92 0.19 15.73 -2.29
N TYR A 93 0.72 14.93 -3.22
CA TYR A 93 1.20 15.39 -4.52
C TYR A 93 0.21 14.93 -5.59
N VAL A 94 -0.18 15.85 -6.47
CA VAL A 94 -1.06 15.57 -7.60
C VAL A 94 -0.27 15.87 -8.87
N LYS A 95 -0.30 14.94 -9.83
CA LYS A 95 0.26 15.15 -11.16
C LYS A 95 -0.80 15.83 -12.02
N ASP A 96 -0.41 16.95 -12.64
CA ASP A 96 -1.23 17.69 -13.62
C ASP A 96 -1.52 16.86 -14.88
#